data_AF-A0A9D6EHX4-F1
#
_entry.id   AF-A0A9D6EHX4-F1
#
_cell.length_a   1.000
_cell.length_b   1.000
_cell.length_c   1.000
_cell.angle_alpha   90.00
_cell.angle_beta   90.00
_cell.angle_gamma   90.00
#
_symmetry.space_group_name_H-M   'P 1'
#
loop_
_entity.id
_entity.type
_entity.pdbx_description
1 polymer ?
#
loop_
_entity_poly.entity_id
_entity_poly.type
_entity_poly.pdbx_seq_one_letter_code
_entity_poly.pdbx_strand_id
1 'polypeptide(L)'
;MEPPAGFRYIDAHTHLHPPWLAQAIRRWFAERTHWRLHYPTEPAEVAAFLREHGVERFAFFSYAHKAGIAREINRWLRETARGL
;
A
#
# COMPACT_ATOMS: atom_id res chain seq x y z
N MET A 1 18.77 -8.75 -16.66
CA MET A 1 20.03 -8.78 -15.89
C MET A 1 19.65 -9.29 -14.52
N GLU A 2 20.20 -10.43 -14.11
CA GLU A 2 19.97 -10.92 -12.74
C GLU A 2 20.73 -10.05 -11.74
N PRO A 3 20.15 -9.74 -10.57
CA PRO A 3 20.85 -8.99 -9.55
C PRO A 3 22.05 -9.79 -9.02
N PRO A 4 23.09 -9.11 -8.52
CA PRO A 4 24.24 -9.79 -7.94
C PRO A 4 23.85 -10.62 -6.71
N ALA A 5 24.64 -11.64 -6.39
CA ALA A 5 24.44 -12.46 -5.20
C ALA A 5 24.35 -11.58 -3.93
N GLY A 6 23.31 -11.80 -3.14
CA GLY A 6 23.07 -11.05 -1.90
C GLY A 6 22.43 -9.67 -2.08
N PHE A 7 22.04 -9.29 -3.30
CA PHE A 7 21.26 -8.07 -3.52
C PHE A 7 19.89 -8.15 -2.82
N ARG A 8 19.45 -7.03 -2.25
CA ARG A 8 18.20 -6.92 -1.49
C ARG A 8 17.33 -5.83 -2.11
N TYR A 9 16.11 -6.18 -2.50
CA TYR A 9 15.15 -5.20 -3.00
C TYR A 9 14.43 -4.54 -1.84
N ILE A 10 14.41 -3.21 -1.85
CA ILE A 10 13.61 -2.40 -0.94
C ILE A 10 12.62 -1.60 -1.79
N ASP A 11 11.32 -1.79 -1.56
CA ASP A 11 10.30 -0.93 -2.16
C ASP A 11 10.12 0.32 -1.29
N ALA A 12 10.55 1.47 -1.79
CA ALA A 12 10.44 2.74 -1.07
C ALA A 12 9.07 3.41 -1.21
N HIS A 13 8.17 2.89 -2.05
CA HIS A 13 6.93 3.57 -2.44
C HIS A 13 5.77 2.59 -2.63
N THR A 14 5.20 2.12 -1.52
CA THR A 14 3.94 1.36 -1.52
C THR A 14 2.77 2.19 -0.98
N HIS A 15 1.59 2.09 -1.60
CA HIS A 15 0.38 2.75 -1.09
C HIS A 15 -0.51 1.77 -0.34
N LEU A 16 -0.74 2.04 0.95
CA LEU A 16 -1.72 1.34 1.78
C LEU A 16 -2.63 2.36 2.44
N HIS A 17 -3.93 2.05 2.51
CA HIS A 17 -4.95 2.98 2.98
C HIS A 17 -5.85 2.33 4.03
N PRO A 18 -6.34 3.11 5.02
CA PRO A 18 -7.43 2.65 5.87
C PRO A 18 -8.61 2.13 5.03
N PRO A 19 -9.36 1.12 5.50
CA PRO A 19 -10.42 0.47 4.70
C PRO A 19 -11.43 1.46 4.09
N TRP A 20 -11.83 2.48 4.86
CA TRP A 20 -12.75 3.51 4.39
C TRP A 20 -12.19 4.34 3.22
N LEU A 21 -10.88 4.62 3.24
CA LEU A 21 -10.22 5.39 2.19
C LEU A 21 -9.98 4.52 0.96
N ALA A 22 -9.52 3.28 1.16
CA ALA A 22 -9.35 2.30 0.08
C ALA A 22 -10.67 2.10 -0.70
N GLN A 23 -11.78 1.95 0.02
CA GLN A 23 -13.10 1.81 -0.59
C GLN A 23 -13.52 3.08 -1.36
N ALA A 24 -13.28 4.27 -0.81
CA ALA A 24 -13.58 5.53 -1.48
C ALA A 24 -12.77 5.71 -2.78
N ILE A 25 -11.49 5.35 -2.77
CA ILE A 25 -10.61 5.38 -3.94
C ILE A 25 -11.12 4.40 -5.01
N ARG A 26 -11.35 3.14 -4.65
CA ARG A 26 -11.84 2.11 -5.58
C ARG A 26 -13.19 2.50 -6.20
N ARG A 27 -14.11 3.03 -5.40
CA ARG A 27 -15.40 3.54 -5.89
C ARG A 27 -15.20 4.68 -6.89
N TRP A 28 -14.32 5.64 -6.58
CA TRP A 28 -14.03 6.74 -7.50
C TRP A 28 -13.53 6.23 -8.86
N PHE A 29 -12.58 5.28 -8.86
CA PHE A 29 -12.05 4.69 -10.09
C PHE A 29 -13.12 3.91 -10.86
N ALA A 30 -13.92 3.09 -10.17
CA ALA A 30 -14.97 2.31 -10.79
C ALA A 30 -16.07 3.17 -11.44
N GLU A 31 -16.40 4.32 -10.83
CA GLU A 31 -17.46 5.23 -11.31
C GLU A 31 -16.98 6.19 -12.40
N ARG A 32 -15.70 6.60 -12.37
CA ARG A 32 -15.21 7.73 -13.19
C ARG A 32 -14.18 7.34 -14.24
N THR A 33 -13.76 6.08 -14.26
CA THR A 33 -12.73 5.60 -15.19
C THR A 33 -13.08 4.20 -15.69
N HIS A 34 -12.40 3.77 -16.75
CA HIS A 34 -12.45 2.38 -17.22
C HIS A 34 -11.31 1.53 -16.61
N TRP A 35 -10.58 2.04 -15.61
CA TRP A 35 -9.46 1.32 -15.01
C TRP A 35 -9.95 0.24 -14.05
N ARG A 36 -9.35 -0.96 -14.18
CA ARG A 36 -9.63 -2.09 -13.29
C ARG A 36 -8.45 -2.33 -12.36
N LEU A 37 -8.67 -2.12 -11.07
CA LEU A 37 -7.67 -2.27 -10.03
C LEU A 37 -7.61 -3.73 -9.55
N HIS A 38 -6.84 -4.56 -10.25
CA HIS A 38 -6.74 -6.01 -10.04
C HIS A 38 -5.73 -6.45 -8.95
N TYR A 39 -5.20 -5.51 -8.17
CA TYR A 39 -4.21 -5.77 -7.14
C TYR A 39 -4.84 -5.83 -5.73
N PRO A 40 -4.21 -6.54 -4.78
CA PRO A 40 -4.68 -6.59 -3.39
C PRO A 40 -4.62 -5.20 -2.75
N THR A 41 -5.53 -4.95 -1.80
CA THR A 41 -5.51 -3.74 -0.95
C THR A 41 -5.43 -4.03 0.52
N GLU A 42 -5.62 -5.29 0.93
CA GLU A 42 -5.38 -5.70 2.31
C GLU A 42 -3.88 -5.68 2.60
N PRO A 43 -3.42 -5.02 3.68
CA PRO A 43 -1.99 -4.86 3.95
C PRO A 43 -1.21 -6.17 3.99
N ALA A 44 -1.80 -7.24 4.56
CA ALA A 44 -1.16 -8.55 4.63
C ALA A 44 -0.99 -9.19 3.24
N GLU A 45 -1.98 -9.05 2.36
CA GLU A 45 -1.92 -9.57 0.99
C GLU A 45 -0.89 -8.79 0.15
N VAL A 46 -0.83 -7.46 0.31
CA VAL A 46 0.19 -6.64 -0.35
C VAL A 46 1.60 -7.02 0.13
N ALA A 47 1.78 -7.23 1.44
CA ALA A 47 3.07 -7.65 1.99
C ALA A 47 3.47 -9.04 1.49
N ALA A 48 2.53 -9.98 1.40
CA ALA A 48 2.77 -11.30 0.82
C ALA A 48 3.17 -11.19 -0.66
N PHE A 49 2.42 -10.43 -1.45
CA PHE A 49 2.73 -10.19 -2.85
C PHE A 49 4.14 -9.60 -3.05
N LEU A 50 4.52 -8.58 -2.27
CA LEU A 50 5.86 -7.99 -2.37
C LEU A 50 6.97 -8.99 -2.02
N ARG A 51 6.77 -9.81 -0.98
CA ARG A 51 7.73 -10.86 -0.58
C ARG A 51 7.89 -11.94 -1.65
N GLU A 52 6.78 -12.38 -2.26
CA GLU A 52 6.79 -13.33 -3.37
C GLU A 52 7.57 -12.83 -4.59
N HIS A 53 7.66 -11.50 -4.75
CA HIS A 53 8.40 -10.85 -5.84
C HIS A 53 9.81 -10.39 -5.44
N GLY A 54 10.34 -10.90 -4.31
CA GLY A 54 11.74 -10.69 -3.91
C GLY A 54 12.00 -9.39 -3.15
N VAL A 55 10.96 -8.64 -2.76
CA VAL A 55 11.11 -7.44 -1.92
C VAL A 55 11.33 -7.84 -0.47
N GLU A 56 12.48 -7.44 0.09
CA GLU A 56 12.85 -7.78 1.47
C GLU A 56 12.17 -6.86 2.49
N ARG A 57 12.11 -5.57 2.19
CA ARG A 57 11.49 -4.54 3.03
C ARG A 57 10.76 -3.54 2.15
N PHE A 58 9.75 -2.91 2.71
CA PHE A 58 9.04 -1.85 2.00
C PHE A 58 8.60 -0.75 2.95
N ALA A 59 8.51 0.46 2.41
CA ALA A 59 7.89 1.61 3.06
C ALA A 59 6.52 1.83 2.44
N PHE A 60 5.51 2.05 3.28
CA PHE A 60 4.17 2.35 2.81
C PHE A 60 3.60 3.62 3.43
N PHE A 61 2.73 4.26 2.66
CA PHE A 61 2.10 5.51 3.05
C PHE A 61 0.73 5.70 2.41
N SER A 62 0.00 6.64 2.97
CA SER A 62 -1.31 7.05 2.52
C SER A 62 -1.30 8.56 2.30
N TYR A 63 -2.30 9.08 1.59
CA TYR A 63 -2.43 10.51 1.31
C TYR A 63 -3.67 11.09 2.00
N ALA A 64 -3.48 12.22 2.67
CA ALA A 64 -4.57 12.99 3.27
C ALA A 64 -5.12 13.98 2.23
N HIS A 65 -6.10 13.56 1.45
CA HIS A 65 -6.70 14.38 0.38
C HIS A 65 -7.50 15.59 0.85
N LYS A 66 -7.73 15.74 2.15
CA LYS A 66 -8.44 16.87 2.75
C LYS A 66 -7.91 17.15 4.16
N ALA A 67 -8.17 18.35 4.67
CA ALA A 67 -7.84 18.71 6.04
C ALA A 67 -8.57 17.81 7.05
N GLY A 68 -7.93 17.58 8.20
CA GLY A 68 -8.53 16.89 9.36
C GLY A 68 -8.34 15.37 9.43
N ILE A 69 -7.89 14.69 8.36
CA ILE A 69 -7.79 13.22 8.34
C ILE A 69 -6.37 12.67 8.57
N ALA A 70 -5.34 13.51 8.49
CA ALA A 70 -3.94 13.06 8.53
C ALA A 70 -3.58 12.32 9.83
N ARG A 71 -4.08 12.76 10.98
CA ARG A 71 -3.78 12.15 12.28
C ARG A 71 -4.33 10.73 12.40
N GLU A 72 -5.56 10.51 11.94
CA GLU A 72 -6.18 9.18 11.94
C GLU A 72 -5.46 8.25 10.96
N ILE A 73 -5.15 8.75 9.75
CA ILE A 73 -4.37 8.01 8.75
C ILE A 73 -3.02 7.58 9.32
N ASN A 74 -2.28 8.49 9.96
CA ASN A 74 -0.96 8.17 10.53
C ASN A 74 -1.05 7.17 11.68
N ARG A 75 -2.12 7.23 12.48
CA ARG A 75 -2.39 6.22 13.52
C ARG A 75 -2.58 4.84 12.89
N TRP A 76 -3.43 4.76 11.87
CA TRP A 76 -3.67 3.51 11.14
C TRP A 76 -2.37 2.98 10.51
N LEU A 77 -1.61 3.82 9.80
CA LEU A 77 -0.31 3.43 9.20
C LEU A 77 0.63 2.83 10.25
N ARG A 78 0.75 3.47 11.42
CA ARG A 78 1.58 2.98 12.52
C ARG A 78 1.10 1.65 13.06
N GLU A 79 -0.21 1.47 13.24
CA GLU A 79 -0.79 0.22 13.75
C GLU A 79 -0.61 -0.92 12.76
N THR A 80 -0.89 -0.67 11.47
CA THR A 80 -0.63 -1.60 10.38
C THR A 80 0.84 -1.99 10.31
N ALA A 81 1.77 -1.03 10.43
CA ALA A 81 3.21 -1.30 10.38
C ALA A 81 3.69 -2.22 11.51
N ARG A 82 3.00 -2.22 12.66
CA ARG A 82 3.32 -3.13 13.78
C ARG A 82 2.78 -4.55 13.59
N GLY A 83 1.84 -4.73 12.66
CA GLY A 83 1.18 -6.01 12.38
C GLY A 83 1.70 -6.73 11.12
N LEU A 84 2.62 -6.12 10.36
CA LEU A 84 3.22 -6.66 9.14
C LEU A 84 4.66 -7.14 9.36
#